data_AF-A0A916B4E5-F1
#
_entry.id   AF-A0A916B4E5-F1
#
_cell.length_a   1.000
_cell.length_b   1.000
_cell.length_c   1.000
_cell.angle_alpha   90.00
_cell.angle_beta   90.00
_cell.angle_gamma   90.00
#
_symmetry.space_group_name_H-M   'P 1'
#
loop_
_entity.id
_entity.type
_entity.pdbx_description
1 polymer ?
#
loop_
_entity_poly.entity_id
_entity_poly.type
_entity_poly.pdbx_seq_one_letter_code
_entity_poly.pdbx_strand_id
1 'polypeptide(L)'
;MVKFYNNRELADKLSINLARWKRWSREFLPPDPLAGQQAGYARQYYVEHAFVVFVGGHLVANLGFSIPQARWILSESREWMKTRGFHFDPRGNRKPRKGLDAHVKSYAVHILTSSDQGLTLFARGHLGRIDYEYEGYPVVKSVYVDQPISPSRQTQTQSIETGSEKILCLTALLEQFRKILDPQGEYFPGLVET
;
A
#
# COMPACT_ATOMS: atom_id res chain seq x y z
N MET A 1 -24.04 0.29 4.84
CA MET A 1 -24.21 -0.91 3.98
C MET A 1 -22.84 -1.28 3.42
N VAL A 2 -22.41 -2.55 3.52
CA VAL A 2 -21.08 -2.96 2.99
C VAL A 2 -21.18 -3.05 1.46
N LYS A 3 -20.38 -2.25 0.76
CA LYS A 3 -20.33 -2.25 -0.71
C LYS A 3 -19.41 -3.36 -1.19
N PHE A 4 -19.93 -4.20 -2.08
CA PHE A 4 -19.17 -5.24 -2.77
C PHE A 4 -18.92 -4.81 -4.20
N TYR A 5 -17.81 -5.25 -4.75
CA TYR A 5 -17.49 -5.09 -6.16
C TYR A 5 -17.28 -6.45 -6.81
N ASN A 6 -17.50 -6.55 -8.12
CA ASN A 6 -17.12 -7.72 -8.91
C ASN A 6 -15.87 -7.45 -9.78
N ASN A 7 -15.35 -8.50 -10.42
CA ASN A 7 -14.17 -8.41 -11.28
C ASN A 7 -14.30 -7.37 -12.40
N ARG A 8 -15.46 -7.30 -13.05
CA ARG A 8 -15.69 -6.42 -14.21
C ARG A 8 -15.69 -4.96 -13.75
N GLU A 9 -16.44 -4.67 -12.70
CA GLU A 9 -16.51 -3.33 -12.10
C GLU A 9 -15.14 -2.81 -11.66
N LEU A 10 -14.33 -3.63 -10.99
CA LEU A 10 -12.99 -3.20 -10.55
C LEU A 10 -12.02 -3.05 -11.71
N ALA A 11 -12.03 -3.97 -12.66
CA ALA A 11 -11.21 -3.88 -13.87
C ALA A 11 -11.52 -2.60 -14.64
N ASP A 12 -12.80 -2.32 -14.87
CA ASP A 12 -13.25 -1.13 -15.60
C ASP A 12 -12.92 0.16 -14.84
N LYS A 13 -13.29 0.25 -13.56
CA LYS A 13 -13.02 1.45 -12.73
C LYS A 13 -11.53 1.76 -12.61
N LEU A 14 -10.70 0.74 -12.36
CA LEU A 14 -9.26 0.89 -12.18
C LEU A 14 -8.52 0.96 -13.53
N SER A 15 -9.22 0.84 -14.66
CA SER A 15 -8.62 0.77 -16.00
C SER A 15 -7.55 -0.33 -16.12
N ILE A 16 -7.79 -1.47 -15.47
CA ILE A 16 -6.92 -2.66 -15.49
C ILE A 16 -7.58 -3.71 -16.37
N ASN A 17 -6.81 -4.32 -17.28
CA ASN A 17 -7.32 -5.44 -18.09
C ASN A 17 -7.95 -6.54 -17.20
N LEU A 18 -9.17 -6.97 -17.54
CA LEU A 18 -9.95 -7.91 -16.75
C LEU A 18 -9.23 -9.25 -16.49
N ALA A 19 -8.52 -9.80 -17.49
CA ALA A 19 -7.78 -11.04 -17.32
C ALA A 19 -6.59 -10.85 -16.36
N ARG A 20 -5.93 -9.69 -16.43
CA ARG A 20 -4.85 -9.31 -15.50
C ARG A 20 -5.38 -9.16 -14.08
N TRP A 21 -6.50 -8.46 -13.89
CA TRP A 21 -7.16 -8.32 -12.58
C TRP A 21 -7.52 -9.68 -11.98
N LYS A 22 -8.19 -10.56 -12.75
CA LYS A 22 -8.53 -11.92 -12.34
C LYS A 22 -7.30 -12.75 -11.96
N ARG A 23 -6.19 -12.60 -12.69
CA ARG A 23 -4.92 -13.26 -12.35
C ARG A 23 -4.39 -12.76 -11.01
N TRP A 24 -4.21 -11.46 -10.84
CA TRP A 24 -3.72 -10.87 -9.58
C TRP A 24 -4.60 -11.22 -8.39
N SER A 25 -5.91 -11.20 -8.57
CA SER A 25 -6.84 -11.60 -7.51
C SER A 25 -6.65 -13.03 -7.06
N ARG A 26 -6.32 -13.98 -7.94
CA ARG A 26 -6.04 -15.37 -7.57
C ARG A 26 -4.70 -15.51 -6.84
N GLU A 27 -3.73 -14.66 -7.16
CA GLU A 27 -2.38 -14.73 -6.59
C GLU A 27 -2.26 -14.05 -5.21
N PHE A 28 -3.03 -12.99 -4.97
CA PHE A 28 -2.90 -12.14 -3.78
C PHE A 28 -4.01 -12.30 -2.75
N LEU A 29 -5.09 -13.01 -3.08
CA LEU A 29 -6.16 -13.31 -2.14
C LEU A 29 -6.33 -14.82 -2.00
N PRO A 30 -6.82 -15.31 -0.85
CA PRO A 30 -7.19 -16.71 -0.71
C PRO A 30 -8.25 -17.12 -1.75
N PRO A 31 -8.42 -18.42 -2.03
CA PRO A 31 -9.52 -18.90 -2.84
C PRO A 31 -10.86 -18.38 -2.28
N ASP A 32 -11.77 -18.01 -3.19
CA ASP A 32 -13.07 -17.49 -2.79
C ASP A 32 -13.91 -18.63 -2.18
N PRO A 33 -14.42 -18.49 -0.94
CA PRO A 33 -15.17 -19.53 -0.26
C PRO A 33 -16.48 -19.92 -0.97
N LEU A 34 -17.07 -19.02 -1.77
CA LEU A 34 -18.33 -19.25 -2.47
C LEU A 34 -18.13 -19.62 -3.94
N ALA A 35 -17.18 -18.97 -4.63
CA ALA A 35 -16.92 -19.26 -6.05
C ALA A 35 -16.32 -20.66 -6.28
N GLY A 36 -15.80 -21.32 -5.24
CA GLY A 36 -15.32 -22.70 -5.29
C GLY A 36 -16.38 -23.78 -5.05
N GLN A 37 -17.56 -23.41 -4.51
CA GLN A 37 -18.60 -24.38 -4.11
C GLN A 37 -19.76 -24.48 -5.11
N GLN A 38 -20.02 -23.45 -5.91
CA GLN A 38 -21.10 -23.45 -6.90
C GLN A 38 -20.63 -22.84 -8.23
N ALA A 39 -20.78 -23.61 -9.31
CA ALA A 39 -20.51 -23.12 -10.67
C ALA A 39 -21.43 -21.93 -10.98
N GLY A 40 -20.85 -20.81 -11.41
CA GLY A 40 -21.59 -19.61 -11.85
C GLY A 40 -21.48 -18.38 -10.94
N TYR A 41 -20.92 -18.52 -9.72
CA TYR A 41 -20.73 -17.36 -8.84
C TYR A 41 -19.43 -16.60 -9.13
N ALA A 42 -19.55 -15.31 -9.44
CA ALA A 42 -18.40 -14.42 -9.63
C ALA A 42 -17.85 -13.95 -8.29
N ARG A 43 -16.52 -13.89 -8.17
CA ARG A 43 -15.84 -13.39 -6.98
C ARG A 43 -16.32 -11.99 -6.59
N GLN A 44 -16.72 -11.84 -5.33
CA GLN A 44 -17.07 -10.57 -4.72
C GLN A 44 -15.89 -10.04 -3.90
N TYR A 45 -15.65 -8.74 -4.02
CA TYR A 45 -14.56 -8.05 -3.35
C TYR A 45 -15.11 -7.10 -2.30
N TYR A 46 -14.66 -7.29 -1.07
CA TYR A 46 -14.59 -6.19 -0.11
C TYR A 46 -13.55 -5.17 -0.60
N VAL A 47 -13.74 -3.91 -0.23
CA VAL A 47 -12.84 -2.83 -0.64
C VAL A 47 -11.41 -3.09 -0.19
N GLU A 48 -11.22 -3.62 1.03
CA GLU A 48 -9.90 -4.01 1.52
C GLU A 48 -9.24 -5.08 0.64
N HIS A 49 -10.00 -6.11 0.24
CA HIS A 49 -9.49 -7.13 -0.68
C HIS A 49 -9.12 -6.55 -2.04
N ALA A 50 -9.97 -5.68 -2.59
CA ALA A 50 -9.68 -4.99 -3.84
C ALA A 50 -8.41 -4.12 -3.72
N PHE A 51 -8.21 -3.44 -2.59
CA PHE A 51 -7.01 -2.64 -2.35
C PHE A 51 -5.74 -3.51 -2.28
N VAL A 52 -5.79 -4.65 -1.58
CA VAL A 52 -4.67 -5.61 -1.54
C VAL A 52 -4.29 -6.08 -2.95
N VAL A 53 -5.28 -6.43 -3.79
CA VAL A 53 -5.03 -6.84 -5.18
C VAL A 53 -4.47 -5.68 -6.00
N PHE A 54 -4.96 -4.46 -5.81
CA PHE A 54 -4.48 -3.27 -6.48
C PHE A 54 -3.01 -2.97 -6.13
N VAL A 55 -2.64 -3.00 -4.85
CA VAL A 55 -1.25 -2.81 -4.40
C VAL A 55 -0.35 -3.93 -4.92
N GLY A 56 -0.79 -5.20 -4.82
CA GLY A 56 -0.05 -6.34 -5.38
C GLY A 56 0.16 -6.21 -6.89
N GLY A 57 -0.86 -5.76 -7.61
CA GLY A 57 -0.77 -5.44 -9.04
C GLY A 57 0.25 -4.35 -9.34
N HIS A 58 0.27 -3.28 -8.55
CA HIS A 58 1.25 -2.18 -8.67
C HIS A 58 2.69 -2.66 -8.41
N LEU A 59 2.90 -3.49 -7.38
CA LEU A 59 4.21 -4.09 -7.10
C LEU A 59 4.76 -4.87 -8.30
N VAL A 60 3.89 -5.59 -9.02
CA VAL A 60 4.30 -6.40 -10.18
C VAL A 60 4.42 -5.56 -11.45
N ALA A 61 3.39 -4.78 -11.79
CA ALA A 61 3.32 -4.09 -13.07
C ALA A 61 4.18 -2.82 -13.13
N ASN A 62 4.27 -2.09 -12.01
CA ASN A 62 4.94 -0.79 -11.96
C ASN A 62 6.31 -0.89 -11.30
N LEU A 63 6.42 -1.66 -10.21
CA LEU A 63 7.70 -1.85 -9.54
C LEU A 63 8.45 -3.10 -10.01
N GLY A 64 7.88 -3.93 -10.88
CA GLY A 64 8.59 -5.05 -11.50
C GLY A 64 9.01 -6.18 -10.55
N PHE A 65 8.33 -6.34 -9.41
CA PHE A 65 8.53 -7.49 -8.53
C PHE A 65 7.88 -8.75 -9.11
N SER A 66 8.48 -9.91 -8.84
CA SER A 66 7.82 -11.19 -9.13
C SER A 66 6.58 -11.39 -8.24
N ILE A 67 5.66 -12.26 -8.65
CA ILE A 67 4.47 -12.59 -7.84
C ILE A 67 4.83 -13.08 -6.43
N PRO A 68 5.82 -13.99 -6.23
CA PRO A 68 6.24 -14.41 -4.89
C PRO A 68 6.78 -13.26 -4.04
N GLN A 69 7.61 -12.37 -4.62
CA GLN A 69 8.14 -11.20 -3.92
C GLN A 69 7.01 -10.23 -3.52
N ALA A 70 6.10 -9.92 -4.45
CA ALA A 70 4.96 -9.04 -4.16
C ALA A 70 4.06 -9.62 -3.06
N ARG A 71 3.82 -10.94 -3.07
CA ARG A 71 3.08 -11.63 -2.00
C ARG A 71 3.78 -11.50 -0.66
N TRP A 72 5.09 -11.71 -0.63
CA TRP A 72 5.90 -11.56 0.59
C TRP A 72 5.88 -10.11 1.12
N ILE A 73 6.06 -9.11 0.25
CA ILE A 73 6.00 -7.69 0.64
C ILE A 73 4.64 -7.36 1.28
N LEU A 74 3.55 -7.83 0.67
CA LEU A 74 2.20 -7.63 1.20
C LEU A 74 1.98 -8.32 2.55
N SER A 75 2.49 -9.56 2.72
CA SER A 75 2.33 -10.30 3.97
C SER A 75 3.10 -9.64 5.11
N GLU A 76 4.35 -9.25 4.87
CA GLU A 76 5.20 -8.59 5.86
C GLU A 76 4.67 -7.21 6.23
N SER A 77 4.16 -6.46 5.25
CA SER A 77 3.64 -5.11 5.50
C SER A 77 2.24 -5.10 6.13
N ARG A 78 1.55 -6.25 6.21
CA ARG A 78 0.11 -6.31 6.54
C ARG A 78 -0.23 -5.69 7.88
N GLU A 79 0.46 -6.11 8.94
CA GLU A 79 0.15 -5.62 10.29
C GLU A 79 0.58 -4.14 10.45
N TRP A 80 1.70 -3.77 9.83
CA TRP A 80 2.16 -2.38 9.80
C TRP A 80 1.16 -1.46 9.09
N MET A 81 0.61 -1.89 7.95
CA MET A 81 -0.42 -1.16 7.20
C MET A 81 -1.70 -1.02 8.00
N LYS A 82 -2.15 -2.10 8.64
CA LYS A 82 -3.37 -2.12 9.46
C LYS A 82 -3.29 -1.13 10.61
N THR A 83 -2.20 -1.14 11.38
CA THR A 83 -1.99 -0.25 12.54
C THR A 83 -1.97 1.24 12.17
N ARG A 84 -1.64 1.61 10.93
CA ARG A 84 -1.55 3.01 10.46
C ARG A 84 -2.73 3.48 9.60
N GLY A 85 -3.78 2.66 9.52
CA GLY A 85 -5.01 3.02 8.82
C GLY A 85 -4.99 2.77 7.31
N PHE A 86 -3.99 2.05 6.79
CA PHE A 86 -3.95 1.58 5.39
C PHE A 86 -4.81 0.32 5.20
N HIS A 87 -6.02 0.36 5.76
CA HIS A 87 -7.04 -0.66 5.65
C HIS A 87 -8.41 0.03 5.58
N PHE A 88 -9.43 -0.67 5.11
CA PHE A 88 -10.78 -0.14 5.02
C PHE A 88 -11.60 -0.65 6.19
N ASP A 89 -11.93 0.23 7.14
CA ASP A 89 -12.84 -0.09 8.24
C ASP A 89 -14.26 0.36 7.87
N PRO A 90 -15.17 -0.58 7.51
CA PRO A 90 -16.54 -0.25 7.14
C PRO A 90 -17.38 0.27 8.33
N ARG A 91 -16.89 0.15 9.57
CA ARG A 91 -17.58 0.64 10.77
C ARG A 91 -17.14 2.04 11.19
N GLY A 92 -16.12 2.60 10.53
CA GLY A 92 -15.60 3.93 10.86
C GLY A 92 -14.96 4.03 12.24
N ASN A 93 -14.62 2.92 12.89
CA ASN A 93 -14.01 2.87 14.22
C ASN A 93 -12.49 3.07 14.14
N ARG A 94 -12.04 3.94 13.24
CA ARG A 94 -10.61 4.24 13.09
C ARG A 94 -10.13 4.96 14.33
N LYS A 95 -9.26 4.30 15.08
CA LYS A 95 -8.56 4.95 16.18
C LYS A 95 -7.70 6.07 15.60
N PRO A 96 -7.72 7.28 16.20
CA PRO A 96 -6.83 8.35 15.76
C PRO A 96 -5.38 7.90 15.90
N ARG A 97 -4.53 8.35 14.97
CA ARG A 97 -3.09 8.14 15.08
C ARG A 97 -2.59 8.82 16.36
N LYS A 98 -1.64 8.17 17.05
CA LYS A 98 -1.07 8.66 18.31
C LYS A 98 0.44 8.85 18.16
N GLY A 99 1.01 9.73 18.98
CA GLY A 99 2.45 9.99 18.98
C GLY A 99 2.93 10.53 17.63
N LEU A 100 4.11 10.09 17.20
CA LEU A 100 4.75 10.59 15.97
C LEU A 100 3.89 10.37 14.70
N ASP A 101 3.15 9.27 14.63
CA ASP A 101 2.31 8.95 13.47
C ASP A 101 1.18 9.97 13.25
N ALA A 102 0.78 10.72 14.31
CA ALA A 102 -0.19 11.80 14.18
C ALA A 102 0.33 13.00 13.38
N HIS A 103 1.66 13.15 13.30
CA HIS A 103 2.32 14.23 12.55
C HIS A 103 2.76 13.80 11.15
N VAL A 104 2.66 12.51 10.81
CA VAL A 104 3.05 12.00 9.50
C VAL A 104 1.98 12.31 8.47
N LYS A 105 2.34 13.13 7.48
CA LYS A 105 1.47 13.55 6.37
C LYS A 105 1.28 12.44 5.34
N SER A 106 2.34 11.69 5.04
CA SER A 106 2.29 10.60 4.06
C SER A 106 3.29 9.50 4.39
N TYR A 107 2.99 8.26 4.00
CA TYR A 107 3.93 7.15 4.09
C TYR A 107 4.29 6.59 2.71
N ALA A 108 5.55 6.18 2.60
CA ALA A 108 6.06 5.33 1.54
C ALA A 108 6.73 4.09 2.16
N VAL A 109 6.56 2.94 1.51
CA VAL A 109 7.29 1.71 1.85
C VAL A 109 8.49 1.61 0.93
N HIS A 110 9.69 1.66 1.50
CA HIS A 110 10.94 1.47 0.80
C HIS A 110 11.32 0.00 0.85
N ILE A 111 11.62 -0.55 -0.32
CA ILE A 111 11.92 -1.96 -0.53
C ILE A 111 13.34 -2.03 -1.06
N LEU A 112 14.26 -2.41 -0.18
CA LEU A 112 15.67 -2.61 -0.53
C LEU A 112 15.87 -4.05 -0.98
N THR A 113 16.54 -4.21 -2.13
CA THR A 113 16.97 -5.52 -2.62
C THR A 113 18.47 -5.66 -2.39
N SER A 114 18.85 -6.62 -1.57
CA SER A 114 20.25 -6.98 -1.30
C SER A 114 20.81 -7.85 -2.44
N SER A 115 22.15 -7.94 -2.51
CA SER A 115 22.88 -8.73 -3.52
C SER A 115 22.55 -10.22 -3.48
N ASP A 116 22.15 -10.73 -2.31
CA ASP A 116 21.64 -12.09 -2.08
C ASP A 116 20.17 -12.29 -2.44
N GLN A 117 19.54 -11.32 -3.12
CA GLN A 117 18.10 -11.25 -3.41
C GLN A 117 17.20 -11.17 -2.17
N GLY A 118 17.77 -10.91 -0.99
CA GLY A 118 17.02 -10.59 0.21
C GLY A 118 16.26 -9.28 0.05
N LEU A 119 15.04 -9.23 0.57
CA LEU A 119 14.24 -8.01 0.64
C LEU A 119 14.20 -7.47 2.07
N THR A 120 14.41 -6.16 2.21
CA THR A 120 14.29 -5.43 3.47
C THR A 120 13.27 -4.30 3.31
N LEU A 121 12.37 -4.18 4.29
CA LEU A 121 11.25 -3.24 4.24
C LEU A 121 11.35 -2.22 5.37
N PHE A 122 11.31 -0.94 5.02
CA PHE A 122 11.11 0.13 5.97
C PHE A 122 10.04 1.10 5.45
N ALA A 123 9.31 1.69 6.38
CA ALA A 123 8.36 2.73 6.10
C ALA A 123 8.99 4.09 6.37
N ARG A 124 8.92 4.98 5.40
CA ARG A 124 9.27 6.38 5.54
C ARG A 124 8.00 7.20 5.72
N GLY A 125 7.84 7.78 6.89
CA GLY A 125 6.79 8.76 7.19
C GLY A 125 7.30 10.17 6.96
N HIS A 126 6.73 10.90 6.00
CA HIS A 126 7.09 12.28 5.72
C HIS A 126 6.33 13.22 6.67
N LEU A 127 7.08 14.03 7.43
CA LEU A 127 6.55 14.97 8.42
C LEU A 127 6.35 16.36 7.81
N GLY A 128 7.25 16.81 6.95
CA GLY A 128 7.18 18.15 6.38
C GLY A 128 8.44 18.57 5.64
N ARG A 129 8.49 19.86 5.33
CA ARG A 129 9.61 20.51 4.66
C ARG A 129 10.07 21.70 5.50
N ILE A 130 11.37 21.91 5.55
CA ILE A 130 11.99 23.05 6.21
C ILE A 130 12.78 23.80 5.15
N ASP A 131 12.44 25.06 4.96
CA ASP A 131 13.19 25.97 4.09
C ASP A 131 14.44 26.44 4.85
N TYR A 132 15.59 26.45 4.18
CA TYR A 132 16.89 26.73 4.76
C TYR A 132 17.86 27.27 3.71
N GLU A 133 18.70 28.24 4.08
CA GLU A 133 19.75 28.75 3.20
C GLU A 133 21.04 27.95 3.33
N TYR A 134 21.47 27.31 2.24
CA TYR A 134 22.77 26.64 2.14
C TYR A 134 23.69 27.46 1.25
N GLU A 135 24.74 28.04 1.81
CA GLU A 135 25.73 28.83 1.04
C GLU A 135 25.10 29.95 0.19
N GLY A 136 24.04 30.60 0.70
CA GLY A 136 23.31 31.67 0.01
C GLY A 136 22.26 31.19 -1.00
N TYR A 137 22.06 29.88 -1.15
CA TYR A 137 21.02 29.30 -1.99
C TYR A 137 19.81 28.84 -1.14
N PRO A 138 18.58 29.13 -1.58
CA PRO A 138 17.39 28.57 -0.93
C PRO A 138 17.32 27.07 -1.21
N VAL A 139 17.32 26.27 -0.14
CA VAL A 139 17.23 24.81 -0.19
C VAL A 139 16.06 24.36 0.68
N VAL A 140 15.40 23.28 0.26
CA VAL A 140 14.30 22.67 1.01
C VAL A 140 14.76 21.32 1.58
N LYS A 141 14.78 21.19 2.90
CA LYS A 141 15.05 19.92 3.59
C LYS A 141 13.75 19.17 3.83
N SER A 142 13.66 17.94 3.33
CA SER A 142 12.54 17.04 3.66
C SER A 142 12.77 16.39 5.01
N VAL A 143 11.78 16.47 5.91
CA VAL A 143 11.82 15.87 7.24
C VAL A 143 11.00 14.60 7.23
N TYR A 144 11.61 13.49 7.63
CA TYR A 144 10.96 12.19 7.64
C TYR A 144 11.42 11.33 8.83
N VAL A 145 10.63 10.31 9.13
CA VAL A 145 10.99 9.23 10.07
C VAL A 145 10.99 7.91 9.32
N ASP A 146 12.06 7.14 9.51
CA ASP A 146 12.14 5.76 9.03
C ASP A 146 11.79 4.80 10.16
N GLN A 147 10.95 3.81 9.86
CA GLN A 147 10.52 2.78 10.79
C GLN A 147 10.62 1.41 10.12
N PRO A 148 11.25 0.40 10.75
CA PRO A 148 11.27 -0.94 10.19
C PRO A 148 9.83 -1.49 10.12
N ILE A 149 9.47 -2.10 8.99
CA ILE A 149 8.17 -2.76 8.82
C ILE A 149 8.22 -4.18 9.39
N SER A 150 9.34 -4.89 9.17
CA SER A 150 9.59 -6.21 9.74
C SER A 150 10.78 -6.14 10.70
N PRO A 151 10.56 -6.34 12.02
CA PRO A 151 11.65 -6.37 12.99
C PRO A 151 12.52 -7.63 12.89
N SER A 152 12.09 -8.65 12.13
CA SER A 152 12.78 -9.93 11.96
C SER A 152 14.11 -9.83 11.19
N ARG A 153 14.41 -8.69 10.56
CA ARG A 153 15.74 -8.36 10.01
C ARG A 153 16.11 -6.95 10.46
N GLN A 154 16.45 -6.80 11.75
CA GLN A 154 17.17 -5.63 12.24
C GLN A 154 18.58 -5.66 11.64
N THR A 155 18.72 -5.25 10.39
CA THR A 155 20.04 -4.94 9.85
C THR A 155 20.36 -3.53 10.33
N GLN A 156 21.41 -3.42 11.14
CA GLN A 156 22.03 -2.16 11.48
C GLN A 156 22.16 -1.31 10.21
N THR A 157 21.89 -0.02 10.34
CA THR A 157 22.06 1.03 9.32
C THR A 157 23.55 1.24 8.99
N GLN A 158 24.28 0.16 8.73
CA GLN A 158 25.69 0.16 8.35
C GLN A 158 25.75 -0.19 6.87
N SER A 159 26.15 0.81 6.07
CA SER A 159 26.58 0.69 4.67
C SER A 159 25.75 -0.27 3.81
N ILE A 160 24.71 0.27 3.17
CA ILE A 160 23.96 -0.41 2.11
C ILE A 160 24.96 -0.76 0.99
N GLU A 161 25.44 -2.00 0.99
CA GLU A 161 26.17 -2.56 -0.14
C GLU A 161 25.20 -2.65 -1.34
N THR A 162 25.36 -1.72 -2.29
CA THR A 162 25.00 -1.80 -3.72
C THR A 162 23.69 -2.53 -4.07
N GLY A 163 22.63 -2.34 -3.29
CA GLY A 163 21.29 -2.84 -3.57
C GLY A 163 20.47 -1.87 -4.43
N SER A 164 19.43 -2.39 -5.12
CA SER A 164 18.43 -1.53 -5.76
C SER A 164 17.30 -1.20 -4.78
N GLU A 165 16.88 0.07 -4.76
CA GLU A 165 15.75 0.54 -3.96
C GLU A 165 14.53 0.77 -4.85
N LYS A 166 13.36 0.32 -4.39
CA LYS A 166 12.06 0.63 -5.00
C LYS A 166 11.12 1.18 -3.94
N ILE A 167 10.34 2.19 -4.31
CA ILE A 167 9.49 2.94 -3.40
C ILE A 167 8.02 2.70 -3.75
N LEU A 168 7.24 2.24 -2.78
CA LEU A 168 5.80 2.09 -2.85
C LEU A 168 5.14 3.25 -2.09
N CYS A 169 4.67 4.28 -2.80
CA CYS A 169 4.01 5.45 -2.21
C CYS A 169 2.60 5.11 -1.72
N LEU A 170 2.50 4.49 -0.54
CA LEU A 170 1.28 3.87 -0.04
C LEU A 170 0.13 4.86 0.19
N THR A 171 0.42 6.07 0.72
CA THR A 171 -0.60 7.12 0.86
C THR A 171 -1.20 7.52 -0.49
N ALA A 172 -0.35 7.80 -1.48
CA ALA A 172 -0.81 8.18 -2.81
C ALA A 172 -1.62 7.06 -3.48
N LEU A 173 -1.20 5.80 -3.35
CA LEU A 173 -1.94 4.66 -3.89
C LEU A 173 -3.31 4.48 -3.23
N LEU A 174 -3.39 4.65 -1.90
CA LEU A 174 -4.66 4.58 -1.18
C LEU A 174 -5.63 5.69 -1.62
N GLU A 175 -5.13 6.92 -1.74
CA GLU A 175 -5.91 8.07 -2.20
C GLU A 175 -6.39 7.89 -3.65
N GLN A 176 -5.50 7.48 -4.55
CA GLN A 176 -5.85 7.16 -5.93
C GLN A 176 -6.94 6.10 -6.00
N PHE A 177 -6.76 5.00 -5.26
CA PHE A 177 -7.72 3.90 -5.22
C PHE A 177 -9.09 4.34 -4.70
N ARG A 178 -9.11 5.14 -3.62
CA ARG A 178 -10.34 5.72 -3.07
C ARG A 178 -11.04 6.64 -4.05
N LYS A 179 -10.32 7.58 -4.66
CA LYS A 179 -10.87 8.53 -5.64
C LYS A 179 -11.52 7.81 -6.83
N ILE A 180 -10.97 6.67 -7.24
CA ILE A 180 -11.52 5.86 -8.34
C ILE A 180 -12.80 5.11 -7.90
N LEU A 181 -12.80 4.49 -6.71
CA LEU A 181 -13.92 3.65 -6.28
C LEU A 181 -15.08 4.42 -5.63
N ASP A 182 -14.79 5.58 -5.08
CA ASP A 182 -15.72 6.44 -4.35
C ASP A 182 -15.40 7.93 -4.59
N PRO A 183 -15.63 8.43 -5.82
CA PRO A 183 -15.31 9.80 -6.18
C PRO A 183 -16.11 10.85 -5.39
N GLN A 184 -17.26 10.47 -4.82
CA GLN A 184 -18.13 11.35 -4.02
C GLN A 184 -17.84 11.26 -2.51
N GLY A 185 -16.94 10.36 -2.07
CA GLY A 185 -16.59 10.19 -0.66
C GLY A 185 -17.71 9.62 0.23
N GLU A 186 -18.74 9.01 -0.37
CA GLU A 186 -19.93 8.52 0.32
C GLU A 186 -19.66 7.22 1.13
N TYR A 187 -18.68 6.44 0.70
CA TYR A 187 -18.38 5.10 1.21
C TYR A 187 -17.08 5.04 2.01
N PHE A 188 -16.17 6.00 1.85
CA PHE A 188 -14.88 6.08 2.55
C PHE A 188 -14.65 7.43 3.24
N PRO A 189 -15.46 7.78 4.25
CA PRO A 189 -15.23 9.00 5.01
C PRO A 189 -13.83 8.99 5.67
N GLY A 190 -13.13 10.13 5.58
CA GLY A 190 -11.87 10.37 6.28
C GLY A 190 -10.60 10.21 5.44
N LEU A 191 -10.13 11.33 4.89
CA LEU A 191 -8.75 11.86 4.91
C LEU A 191 -8.74 13.29 4.30
N VAL A 192 -9.84 14.05 4.43
CA VAL A 192 -9.82 15.47 4.09
C VAL A 192 -9.68 16.22 5.39
N GLU A 193 -8.45 16.54 5.73
CA GLU A 193 -8.04 17.76 6.43
C GLU A 193 -6.52 17.83 6.25
N THR A 194 -6.13 18.51 5.17
CA THR A 194 -4.80 19.10 4.97
C THR A 194 -4.60 20.27 5.91
#